data_AF-A0A857V9X4-F1
#
_entry.id   AF-A0A857V9X4-F1
#
_cell.length_a   1.000
_cell.length_b   1.000
_cell.length_c   1.000
_cell.angle_alpha   90.00
_cell.angle_beta   90.00
_cell.angle_gamma   90.00
#
_symmetry.space_group_name_H-M   'P 1'
#
loop_
_entity.id
_entity.type
_entity.pdbx_description
1 polymer ?
#
loop_
_entity_poly.entity_id
_entity_poly.type
_entity_poly.pdbx_seq_one_letter_code
_entity_poly.pdbx_strand_id
1 'polypeptide(L)'
;MKKTNSQISFRRFALPTQQHFWLTLTGCLRAIHTVIWTPPHEDRVIHRSVSQQLMDTQIPLNPPLDETVKSIESLLPTDFVVPRITVRERLGLFAALMQFTMYLPTIQPYFRAKQADIDTLHDKIIKDARTHHRPVNLVEQFHHAMQVAGDPVEALWLLLVTTRQYARWYDGEAIDDFRPLSHGQAKRAMKTWYRSVAALKYHDGQHPQDSAGDTYYVWTHAMAKLIFGPMSSRVAVDAYAYRAALHVGTWLNHNIAHRISPQSVASDHSIAAQYGNVIGAHIARRARRR
;
A
#
# COMPACT_ATOMS: atom_id res chain seq x y z
N MET A 1 4.20 18.89 38.49
CA MET A 1 3.59 18.01 37.45
C MET A 1 4.35 18.19 36.14
N LYS A 2 5.21 17.23 35.77
CA LYS A 2 5.86 17.24 34.45
C LYS A 2 4.79 16.94 33.39
N LYS A 3 4.54 17.87 32.48
CA LYS A 3 3.80 17.60 31.24
C LYS A 3 4.66 16.66 30.40
N THR A 4 4.39 15.36 30.45
CA THR A 4 4.83 14.43 29.42
C THR A 4 4.13 14.83 28.13
N ASN A 5 4.81 15.61 27.29
CA ASN A 5 4.49 15.71 25.87
C ASN A 5 4.74 14.33 25.27
N SER A 6 3.79 13.40 25.42
CA SER A 6 3.74 12.23 24.55
C SER A 6 3.34 12.73 23.17
N GLN A 7 4.35 13.07 22.35
CA GLN A 7 4.16 13.01 20.91
C GLN A 7 3.64 11.59 20.62
N ILE A 8 2.38 11.48 20.25
CA ILE A 8 1.81 10.26 19.71
C ILE A 8 2.44 10.14 18.33
N SER A 9 3.66 9.59 18.24
CA SER A 9 4.17 9.01 17.00
C SER A 9 3.39 7.72 16.76
N PHE A 10 3.35 7.22 15.53
CA PHE A 10 2.72 5.92 15.35
C PHE A 10 3.54 4.88 16.14
N ARG A 11 2.92 3.80 16.63
CA ARG A 11 3.64 2.74 17.35
C ARG A 11 4.70 2.11 16.45
N ARG A 12 4.43 2.04 15.15
CA ARG A 12 5.34 1.50 14.13
C ARG A 12 6.42 2.49 13.66
N PHE A 13 6.48 3.70 14.22
CA PHE A 13 7.56 4.69 14.02
C PHE A 13 8.67 4.58 15.07
N ALA A 14 8.51 3.73 16.08
CA ALA A 14 9.38 3.72 17.25
C ALA A 14 10.81 3.19 17.00
N LEU A 15 11.16 2.86 15.76
CA LEU A 15 12.52 2.48 15.36
C LEU A 15 13.07 3.45 14.29
N PRO A 16 13.25 4.75 14.59
CA PRO A 16 13.89 5.67 13.66
C PRO A 16 15.33 5.21 13.43
N THR A 17 15.61 4.65 12.25
CA THR A 17 16.98 4.36 11.84
C THR A 17 17.66 5.69 11.44
N GLN A 18 18.87 5.94 11.95
CA GLN A 18 19.61 7.16 11.59
C GLN A 18 19.96 7.16 10.11
N GLN A 19 19.40 8.11 9.35
CA GLN A 19 19.74 8.32 7.95
C GLN A 19 20.82 9.42 7.82
N HIS A 20 21.62 9.39 6.75
CA HIS A 20 22.61 10.44 6.44
C HIS A 20 22.56 10.79 4.94
N PHE A 21 23.15 11.93 4.56
CA PHE A 21 23.10 12.48 3.20
C PHE A 21 23.54 11.45 2.13
N TRP A 22 24.67 10.78 2.37
CA TRP A 22 25.25 9.81 1.43
C TRP A 22 24.37 8.58 1.17
N LEU A 23 23.71 8.09 2.22
CA LEU A 23 22.71 7.02 2.10
C LEU A 23 21.55 7.52 1.23
N THR A 24 21.00 8.70 1.53
CA THR A 24 19.88 9.25 0.74
C THR A 24 20.21 9.38 -0.75
N LEU A 25 21.39 9.90 -1.09
CA LEU A 25 21.85 10.07 -2.48
C LEU A 25 22.02 8.72 -3.23
N THR A 26 22.67 7.74 -2.60
CA THR A 26 22.86 6.41 -3.21
C THR A 26 21.55 5.68 -3.45
N GLY A 27 20.55 5.93 -2.60
CA GLY A 27 19.19 5.44 -2.80
C GLY A 27 18.61 6.04 -4.07
N CYS A 28 18.49 7.36 -4.13
CA CYS A 28 17.93 8.06 -5.27
C CYS A 28 18.55 7.61 -6.60
N LEU A 29 19.88 7.42 -6.64
CA LEU A 29 20.59 6.93 -7.83
C LEU A 29 20.22 5.48 -8.20
N ARG A 30 20.08 4.57 -7.23
CA ARG A 30 19.60 3.21 -7.48
C ARG A 30 18.14 3.18 -7.94
N ALA A 31 17.26 4.01 -7.39
CA ALA A 31 15.88 4.12 -7.85
C ALA A 31 15.80 4.60 -9.31
N ILE A 32 16.55 5.65 -9.67
CA ILE A 32 16.67 6.12 -11.05
C ILE A 32 17.22 5.00 -11.95
N HIS A 33 18.28 4.30 -11.51
CA HIS A 33 18.83 3.16 -12.22
C HIS A 33 17.77 2.07 -12.46
N THR A 34 16.93 1.75 -11.49
CA THR A 34 15.90 0.70 -11.64
C THR A 34 14.70 1.09 -12.49
N VAL A 35 14.40 2.39 -12.59
CA VAL A 35 13.42 2.92 -13.55
C VAL A 35 13.96 2.79 -14.99
N ILE A 36 15.27 3.00 -15.19
CA ILE A 36 15.92 2.97 -16.51
C ILE A 36 16.28 1.53 -16.93
N TRP A 37 16.78 0.76 -15.97
CA TRP A 37 17.27 -0.61 -16.06
C TRP A 37 16.57 -1.43 -15.00
N THR A 38 15.36 -1.91 -15.28
CA THR A 38 14.71 -2.86 -14.37
C THR A 38 15.28 -4.25 -14.65
N PRO A 39 16.11 -4.85 -13.78
CA PRO A 39 16.52 -6.23 -14.00
C PRO A 39 15.26 -7.12 -14.07
N PRO A 40 15.25 -8.18 -14.87
CA PRO A 40 14.15 -9.14 -14.86
C PRO A 40 14.09 -9.79 -13.47
N HIS A 41 13.25 -9.25 -12.57
CA HIS A 41 13.05 -9.83 -11.26
C HIS A 41 12.48 -11.24 -11.42
N GLU A 42 13.02 -12.22 -10.70
CA GLU A 42 12.35 -13.51 -10.54
C GLU A 42 10.94 -13.33 -9.96
N ASP A 43 10.70 -12.27 -9.18
CA ASP A 43 9.38 -11.89 -8.64
C ASP A 43 8.42 -11.32 -9.70
N ARG A 44 8.96 -10.74 -10.80
CA ARG A 44 8.14 -10.41 -11.99
C ARG A 44 7.59 -11.67 -12.64
N VAL A 45 8.30 -12.79 -12.52
CA VAL A 45 7.84 -14.09 -13.03
C VAL A 45 6.70 -14.64 -12.17
N ILE A 46 6.76 -14.48 -10.84
CA ILE A 46 5.74 -15.04 -9.93
C ILE A 46 4.37 -14.43 -10.19
N HIS A 47 4.23 -13.10 -10.06
CA HIS A 47 2.90 -12.47 -10.15
C HIS A 47 2.34 -12.48 -11.59
N ARG A 48 3.19 -12.40 -12.62
CA ARG A 48 2.76 -12.60 -14.01
C ARG A 48 2.20 -14.00 -14.19
N SER A 49 2.89 -15.02 -13.67
CA SER A 49 2.40 -16.41 -13.73
C SER A 49 1.10 -16.59 -12.95
N VAL A 50 0.95 -15.96 -11.78
CA VAL A 50 -0.31 -15.99 -11.01
C VAL A 50 -1.44 -15.33 -11.80
N SER A 51 -1.20 -14.16 -12.38
CA SER A 51 -2.21 -13.42 -13.14
C SER A 51 -2.65 -14.17 -14.39
N GLN A 52 -1.73 -14.79 -15.11
CA GLN A 52 -2.05 -15.69 -16.24
C GLN A 52 -2.90 -16.88 -15.80
N GLN A 53 -2.61 -17.48 -14.65
CA GLN A 53 -3.42 -18.59 -14.11
C GLN A 53 -4.82 -18.17 -13.65
N LEU A 54 -5.06 -16.88 -13.51
CA LEU A 54 -6.35 -16.31 -13.09
C LEU A 54 -7.03 -15.56 -14.23
N MET A 55 -6.52 -15.67 -15.46
CA MET A 55 -7.06 -14.95 -16.62
C MET A 55 -8.56 -15.17 -16.76
N ASP A 56 -9.04 -16.41 -16.66
CA ASP A 56 -10.46 -16.73 -16.86
C ASP A 56 -11.26 -16.76 -15.55
N THR A 57 -10.68 -16.29 -14.43
CA THR A 57 -11.35 -16.29 -13.13
C THR A 57 -12.11 -14.99 -12.93
N GLN A 58 -13.43 -15.06 -12.89
CA GLN A 58 -14.26 -13.92 -12.48
C GLN A 58 -14.25 -13.79 -10.95
N ILE A 59 -13.74 -12.66 -10.48
CA ILE A 59 -13.68 -12.32 -9.05
C ILE A 59 -14.82 -11.33 -8.78
N PRO A 60 -15.68 -11.60 -7.77
CA PRO A 60 -16.70 -10.67 -7.30
C PRO A 60 -16.17 -9.26 -7.04
N LEU A 61 -16.99 -8.26 -7.37
CA LEU A 61 -16.63 -6.86 -7.22
C LEU A 61 -16.81 -6.36 -5.79
N ASN A 62 -16.07 -5.30 -5.46
CA ASN A 62 -16.35 -4.49 -4.29
C ASN A 62 -17.71 -3.76 -4.42
N PRO A 63 -18.36 -3.43 -3.30
CA PRO A 63 -19.52 -2.55 -3.30
C PRO A 63 -19.21 -1.19 -3.93
N PRO A 64 -20.23 -0.45 -4.40
CA PRO A 64 -20.07 0.93 -4.86
C PRO A 64 -19.25 1.80 -3.90
N LEU A 65 -18.54 2.79 -4.45
CA LEU A 65 -17.60 3.61 -3.69
C LEU A 65 -18.27 4.37 -2.55
N ASP A 66 -19.47 4.90 -2.77
CA ASP A 66 -20.22 5.64 -1.76
C ASP A 66 -20.67 4.73 -0.61
N GLU A 67 -21.10 3.50 -0.89
CA GLU A 67 -21.40 2.49 0.12
C GLU A 67 -20.14 2.07 0.89
N THR A 68 -19.05 1.78 0.18
CA THR A 68 -17.76 1.42 0.78
C THR A 68 -17.28 2.50 1.76
N VAL A 69 -17.40 3.76 1.38
CA VAL A 69 -16.97 4.89 2.21
C VAL A 69 -17.85 5.03 3.45
N LYS A 70 -19.18 4.92 3.32
CA LYS A 70 -20.11 4.96 4.46
C LYS A 70 -19.82 3.82 5.45
N SER A 71 -19.54 2.62 4.96
CA SER A 71 -19.22 1.47 5.82
C SER A 71 -17.83 1.59 6.47
N ILE A 72 -16.83 2.14 5.79
CA ILE A 72 -15.55 2.43 6.44
C ILE A 72 -15.72 3.50 7.52
N GLU A 73 -16.55 4.52 7.27
CA GLU A 73 -16.81 5.58 8.25
C GLU A 73 -17.40 5.03 9.55
N SER A 74 -18.32 4.06 9.49
CA SER A 74 -18.90 3.44 10.68
C SER A 74 -17.91 2.59 11.49
N LEU A 75 -16.77 2.20 10.89
CA LEU A 75 -15.69 1.49 11.57
C LEU A 75 -14.68 2.42 12.24
N LEU A 76 -14.72 3.72 11.95
CA LEU A 76 -13.78 4.67 12.53
C LEU A 76 -14.15 4.96 13.99
N PRO A 77 -13.17 4.99 14.91
CA PRO A 77 -13.41 5.41 16.27
C PRO A 77 -13.86 6.88 16.29
N THR A 78 -14.65 7.24 17.31
CA THR A 78 -15.15 8.62 17.50
C THR A 78 -14.00 9.63 17.50
N ASP A 79 -12.89 9.25 18.13
CA ASP A 79 -11.69 10.07 18.24
C ASP A 79 -10.45 9.28 17.86
N PHE A 80 -9.74 9.77 16.84
CA PHE A 80 -8.39 9.35 16.50
C PHE A 80 -7.62 10.54 15.92
N VAL A 81 -6.30 10.40 15.84
CA VAL A 81 -5.39 11.46 15.40
C VAL A 81 -4.53 10.92 14.28
N VAL A 82 -4.33 11.71 13.23
CA VAL A 82 -3.27 11.46 12.26
C VAL A 82 -2.01 12.14 12.77
N PRO A 83 -0.94 11.39 13.08
CA PRO A 83 0.27 11.99 13.63
C PRO A 83 0.92 12.93 12.62
N ARG A 84 1.46 14.05 13.12
CA ARG A 84 2.34 14.89 12.31
C ARG A 84 3.64 14.16 12.06
N ILE A 85 4.02 14.06 10.79
CA ILE A 85 5.28 13.48 10.37
C ILE A 85 6.24 14.57 9.89
N THR A 86 7.52 14.39 10.17
CA THR A 86 8.64 15.23 9.74
C THR A 86 8.84 15.18 8.22
N VAL A 87 9.60 16.13 7.66
CA VAL A 87 10.02 16.13 6.24
C VAL A 87 10.66 14.79 5.86
N ARG A 88 11.41 14.21 6.79
CA ARG A 88 12.16 12.99 6.61
C ARG A 88 11.27 11.76 6.50
N GLU A 89 10.33 11.65 7.43
CA GLU A 89 9.31 10.62 7.44
C GLU A 89 8.41 10.73 6.20
N ARG A 90 8.10 11.95 5.75
CA ARG A 90 7.42 12.18 4.47
C ARG A 90 8.18 11.59 3.29
N LEU A 91 9.48 11.82 3.22
CA LEU A 91 10.32 11.30 2.13
C LEU A 91 10.35 9.76 2.11
N GLY A 92 10.46 9.12 3.27
CA GLY A 92 10.45 7.66 3.32
C GLY A 92 9.06 7.06 3.09
N LEU A 93 7.98 7.70 3.53
CA LEU A 93 6.62 7.29 3.15
C LEU A 93 6.42 7.42 1.64
N PHE A 94 6.87 8.54 1.06
CA PHE A 94 6.82 8.76 -0.38
C PHE A 94 7.58 7.67 -1.15
N ALA A 95 8.79 7.33 -0.70
CA ALA A 95 9.60 6.24 -1.26
C ALA A 95 8.88 4.88 -1.21
N ALA A 96 8.22 4.56 -0.10
CA ALA A 96 7.39 3.37 0.03
C ALA A 96 6.21 3.41 -0.95
N LEU A 97 5.45 4.50 -1.00
CA LEU A 97 4.29 4.60 -1.89
C LEU A 97 4.66 4.54 -3.39
N MET A 98 5.84 5.03 -3.77
CA MET A 98 6.34 5.03 -5.14
C MET A 98 6.99 3.72 -5.60
N GLN A 99 6.94 2.69 -4.77
CA GLN A 99 7.52 1.38 -5.01
C GLN A 99 9.04 1.30 -5.11
N PHE A 100 9.72 2.33 -4.63
CA PHE A 100 11.16 2.38 -4.68
C PHE A 100 11.82 1.71 -3.47
N THR A 101 11.07 1.18 -2.51
CA THR A 101 11.60 0.61 -1.25
C THR A 101 12.61 -0.53 -1.45
N MET A 102 12.47 -1.39 -2.46
CA MET A 102 13.52 -2.39 -2.80
C MET A 102 14.74 -1.83 -3.57
N TYR A 103 14.64 -0.62 -4.11
CA TYR A 103 15.71 0.05 -4.89
C TYR A 103 16.30 1.27 -4.22
N LEU A 104 15.71 1.67 -3.10
CA LEU A 104 16.22 2.65 -2.16
C LEU A 104 16.64 1.93 -0.89
N PRO A 105 17.68 1.07 -0.90
CA PRO A 105 18.18 0.45 0.34
C PRO A 105 18.79 1.44 1.34
N THR A 106 18.51 2.73 1.19
CA THR A 106 19.08 3.83 1.96
C THR A 106 18.09 4.99 2.19
N ILE A 107 16.86 4.86 1.66
CA ILE A 107 15.65 5.51 2.21
C ILE A 107 14.88 4.39 2.93
N GLN A 108 15.54 3.75 3.89
CA GLN A 108 14.94 2.65 4.66
C GLN A 108 13.70 3.16 5.39
N PRO A 109 12.63 2.34 5.43
CA PRO A 109 11.31 2.90 5.64
C PRO A 109 11.15 3.37 7.09
N TYR A 110 10.70 4.61 7.25
CA TYR A 110 10.28 5.17 8.55
C TYR A 110 9.12 4.40 9.19
N PHE A 111 8.46 3.57 8.39
CA PHE A 111 7.28 2.82 8.74
C PHE A 111 7.61 1.36 8.46
N ARG A 112 7.64 0.53 9.49
CA ARG A 112 7.82 -0.92 9.30
C ARG A 112 6.61 -1.65 9.85
N ALA A 113 6.19 -2.68 9.15
CA ALA A 113 5.18 -3.60 9.67
C ALA A 113 5.88 -4.85 10.20
N LYS A 114 5.49 -5.33 11.37
CA LYS A 114 6.01 -6.61 11.86
C LYS A 114 5.47 -7.75 11.00
N GLN A 115 6.32 -8.70 10.63
CA GLN A 115 5.89 -9.90 9.90
C GLN A 115 4.71 -10.60 10.60
N ALA A 116 4.70 -10.67 11.93
CA ALA A 116 3.60 -11.29 12.69
C ALA A 116 2.24 -10.59 12.49
N ASP A 117 2.21 -9.26 12.35
CA ASP A 117 0.97 -8.52 12.12
C ASP A 117 0.49 -8.71 10.68
N ILE A 118 1.43 -8.80 9.72
CA ILE A 118 1.15 -9.13 8.32
C ILE A 118 0.55 -10.53 8.22
N ASP A 119 1.19 -11.52 8.86
CA ASP A 119 0.73 -12.91 8.89
C ASP A 119 -0.68 -13.00 9.50
N THR A 120 -0.91 -12.28 10.62
CA THR A 120 -2.23 -12.24 11.28
C THR A 120 -3.31 -11.65 10.37
N LEU A 121 -3.02 -10.53 9.69
CA LEU A 121 -3.99 -9.92 8.77
C LEU A 121 -4.25 -10.83 7.56
N HIS A 122 -3.20 -11.41 6.98
CA HIS A 122 -3.29 -12.33 5.87
C HIS A 122 -4.18 -13.53 6.21
N ASP A 123 -3.95 -14.15 7.37
CA ASP A 123 -4.72 -15.31 7.81
C ASP A 123 -6.19 -14.96 8.10
N LYS A 124 -6.46 -13.79 8.68
CA LYS A 124 -7.83 -13.29 8.88
C LYS A 124 -8.58 -13.16 7.55
N ILE A 125 -7.97 -12.52 6.55
CA ILE A 125 -8.59 -12.31 5.23
C ILE A 125 -8.84 -13.64 4.52
N ILE A 126 -7.85 -14.55 4.52
CA ILE A 126 -8.02 -15.85 3.88
C ILE A 126 -9.09 -16.69 4.59
N LYS A 127 -9.08 -16.69 5.93
CA LYS A 127 -10.09 -17.41 6.71
C LYS A 127 -11.48 -16.87 6.42
N ASP A 128 -11.65 -15.56 6.43
CA ASP A 128 -12.93 -14.91 6.15
C ASP A 128 -13.44 -15.24 4.75
N ALA A 129 -12.56 -15.13 3.74
CA ALA A 129 -12.90 -15.50 2.37
C ALA A 129 -13.36 -16.96 2.23
N ARG A 130 -12.70 -17.86 2.95
CA ARG A 130 -13.03 -19.29 2.97
C ARG A 130 -14.34 -19.56 3.70
N THR A 131 -14.55 -18.94 4.85
CA THR A 131 -15.76 -19.12 5.66
C THR A 131 -17.01 -18.64 4.94
N HIS A 132 -16.94 -17.50 4.26
CA HIS A 132 -18.09 -16.94 3.54
C HIS A 132 -18.16 -17.34 2.07
N HIS A 133 -17.23 -18.19 1.61
CA HIS A 133 -17.14 -18.65 0.22
C HIS A 133 -17.18 -17.52 -0.82
N ARG A 134 -16.63 -16.36 -0.47
CA ARG A 134 -16.52 -15.19 -1.35
C ARG A 134 -15.28 -14.36 -1.01
N PRO A 135 -14.75 -13.57 -1.94
CA PRO A 135 -13.67 -12.66 -1.62
C PRO A 135 -14.09 -11.59 -0.59
N VAL A 136 -13.10 -11.12 0.15
CA VAL A 136 -13.22 -10.08 1.16
C VAL A 136 -13.14 -8.71 0.47
N ASN A 137 -14.13 -7.86 0.71
CA ASN A 137 -14.18 -6.52 0.15
C ASN A 137 -13.30 -5.52 0.94
N LEU A 138 -13.14 -4.30 0.43
CA LEU A 138 -12.29 -3.27 1.05
C LEU A 138 -12.72 -2.90 2.48
N VAL A 139 -14.02 -2.90 2.76
CA VAL A 139 -14.57 -2.59 4.10
C VAL A 139 -14.13 -3.66 5.10
N GLU A 140 -14.27 -4.93 4.72
CA GLU A 140 -13.89 -6.07 5.56
C GLU A 140 -12.38 -6.17 5.74
N GLN A 141 -11.59 -5.89 4.68
CA GLN A 141 -10.14 -5.75 4.79
C GLN A 141 -9.76 -4.68 5.81
N PHE A 142 -10.40 -3.50 5.75
CA PHE A 142 -10.19 -2.44 6.72
C PHE A 142 -10.60 -2.84 8.13
N HIS A 143 -11.73 -3.53 8.29
CA HIS A 143 -12.17 -4.06 9.57
C HIS A 143 -11.15 -5.04 10.19
N HIS A 144 -10.65 -6.01 9.42
CA HIS A 144 -9.63 -6.95 9.90
C HIS A 144 -8.33 -6.25 10.27
N ALA A 145 -7.91 -5.27 9.46
CA ALA A 145 -6.73 -4.47 9.76
C ALA A 145 -6.90 -3.64 11.04
N MET A 146 -8.08 -3.06 11.26
CA MET A 146 -8.44 -2.36 12.50
C MET A 146 -8.39 -3.29 13.71
N GLN A 147 -8.84 -4.54 13.59
CA GLN A 147 -8.74 -5.52 14.69
C GLN A 147 -7.28 -5.86 15.06
N VAL A 148 -6.37 -5.85 14.08
CA VAL A 148 -4.94 -6.14 14.31
C VAL A 148 -4.20 -4.90 14.83
N ALA A 149 -4.42 -3.76 14.19
CA ALA A 149 -3.65 -2.55 14.44
C ALA A 149 -4.20 -1.69 15.60
N GLY A 150 -5.51 -1.76 15.86
CA GLY A 150 -6.19 -0.99 16.89
C GLY A 150 -6.32 0.52 16.59
N ASP A 151 -5.83 1.00 15.44
CA ASP A 151 -5.84 2.40 15.02
C ASP A 151 -6.03 2.53 13.50
N PRO A 152 -6.83 3.50 13.00
CA PRO A 152 -7.09 3.67 11.56
C PRO A 152 -5.85 3.92 10.71
N VAL A 153 -4.90 4.69 11.24
CA VAL A 153 -3.70 5.06 10.50
C VAL A 153 -2.75 3.87 10.41
N GLU A 154 -2.58 3.14 11.52
CA GLU A 154 -1.81 1.89 11.56
C GLU A 154 -2.46 0.78 10.74
N ALA A 155 -3.79 0.70 10.71
CA ALA A 155 -4.54 -0.24 9.88
C ALA A 155 -4.28 0.00 8.39
N LEU A 156 -4.31 1.26 7.93
CA LEU A 156 -3.98 1.60 6.54
C LEU A 156 -2.53 1.26 6.19
N TRP A 157 -1.59 1.52 7.10
CA TRP A 157 -0.19 1.14 6.88
C TRP A 157 -0.04 -0.38 6.77
N LEU A 158 -0.66 -1.13 7.68
CA LEU A 158 -0.65 -2.59 7.64
C LEU A 158 -1.28 -3.13 6.35
N LEU A 159 -2.42 -2.57 5.92
CA LEU A 159 -3.04 -2.93 4.65
C LEU A 159 -2.13 -2.66 3.46
N LEU A 160 -1.51 -1.48 3.41
CA LEU A 160 -0.56 -1.12 2.35
C LEU A 160 0.56 -2.16 2.24
N VAL A 161 1.24 -2.49 3.35
CA VAL A 161 2.38 -3.43 3.31
C VAL A 161 1.91 -4.85 3.00
N THR A 162 0.85 -5.34 3.66
CA THR A 162 0.33 -6.70 3.45
C THR A 162 -0.15 -6.89 2.01
N THR A 163 -1.00 -5.99 1.50
CA THR A 163 -1.54 -6.12 0.14
C THR A 163 -0.44 -6.04 -0.90
N ARG A 164 0.59 -5.21 -0.69
CA ARG A 164 1.75 -5.12 -1.57
C ARG A 164 2.59 -6.39 -1.59
N GLN A 165 2.88 -6.95 -0.41
CA GLN A 165 3.60 -8.21 -0.27
C GLN A 165 2.87 -9.34 -1.01
N TYR A 166 1.55 -9.46 -0.90
CA TYR A 166 0.83 -10.56 -1.55
C TYR A 166 0.35 -10.26 -2.98
N ALA A 167 0.33 -9.00 -3.42
CA ALA A 167 0.05 -8.63 -4.80
C ALA A 167 1.27 -8.75 -5.72
N ARG A 168 2.46 -8.42 -5.19
CA ARG A 168 3.69 -8.30 -5.98
C ARG A 168 4.91 -9.03 -5.40
N TRP A 169 4.82 -9.60 -4.19
CA TRP A 169 5.93 -10.25 -3.48
C TRP A 169 7.15 -9.34 -3.34
N TYR A 170 6.88 -8.13 -2.87
CA TYR A 170 7.78 -6.99 -2.97
C TYR A 170 7.90 -6.29 -1.60
N ASP A 171 9.07 -5.70 -1.32
CA ASP A 171 9.44 -4.96 -0.09
C ASP A 171 9.58 -5.75 1.21
N GLY A 172 10.31 -6.87 1.19
CA GLY A 172 10.82 -7.47 2.44
C GLY A 172 11.51 -6.44 3.36
N GLU A 173 12.14 -5.41 2.79
CA GLU A 173 12.78 -4.29 3.51
C GLU A 173 11.81 -3.39 4.31
N ALA A 174 10.51 -3.41 4.01
CA ALA A 174 9.47 -2.71 4.79
C ALA A 174 8.86 -3.56 5.90
N ILE A 175 9.35 -4.79 6.05
CA ILE A 175 8.84 -5.80 6.98
C ILE A 175 9.92 -6.11 8.02
N ASP A 176 9.62 -5.84 9.29
CA ASP A 176 10.49 -6.28 10.39
C ASP A 176 10.34 -7.79 10.59
N ASP A 177 11.46 -8.45 10.88
CA ASP A 177 11.57 -9.90 11.00
C ASP A 177 11.08 -10.63 9.73
N PHE A 178 11.38 -10.06 8.56
CA PHE A 178 10.97 -10.62 7.27
C PHE A 178 11.51 -12.05 7.09
N ARG A 179 10.60 -12.96 6.79
CA ARG A 179 10.91 -14.38 6.56
C ARG A 179 10.65 -14.71 5.09
N PRO A 180 11.68 -14.71 4.22
CA PRO A 180 11.48 -14.99 2.81
C PRO A 180 10.96 -16.42 2.62
N LEU A 181 9.93 -16.58 1.79
CA LEU A 181 9.45 -17.89 1.35
C LEU A 181 10.17 -18.32 0.08
N SER A 182 10.24 -19.63 -0.16
CA SER A 182 10.67 -20.14 -1.48
C SER A 182 9.73 -19.66 -2.59
N HIS A 183 10.24 -19.58 -3.82
CA HIS A 183 9.46 -19.16 -4.99
C HIS A 183 8.11 -19.90 -5.11
N GLY A 184 8.10 -21.22 -4.91
CA GLY A 184 6.89 -22.04 -4.98
C GLY A 184 5.89 -21.73 -3.85
N GLN A 185 6.37 -21.44 -2.64
CA GLN A 185 5.52 -21.03 -1.52
C GLN A 185 4.94 -19.63 -1.72
N ALA A 186 5.77 -18.67 -2.14
CA ALA A 186 5.36 -17.32 -2.50
C ALA A 186 4.25 -17.33 -3.56
N LYS A 187 4.45 -18.06 -4.66
CA LYS A 187 3.45 -18.22 -5.72
C LYS A 187 2.10 -18.74 -5.21
N ARG A 188 2.11 -19.75 -4.33
CA ARG A 188 0.87 -20.29 -3.74
C ARG A 188 0.18 -19.29 -2.82
N ALA A 189 0.95 -18.58 -1.99
CA ALA A 189 0.43 -17.55 -1.10
C ALA A 189 -0.24 -16.43 -1.92
N MET A 190 0.45 -15.89 -2.93
CA MET A 190 -0.10 -14.87 -3.83
C MET A 190 -1.37 -15.36 -4.55
N LYS A 191 -1.35 -16.56 -5.13
CA LYS A 191 -2.55 -17.11 -5.79
C LYS A 191 -3.74 -17.22 -4.85
N THR A 192 -3.50 -17.60 -3.59
CA THR A 192 -4.54 -17.67 -2.57
C THR A 192 -5.07 -16.28 -2.27
N TRP A 193 -4.18 -15.32 -2.05
CA TRP A 193 -4.53 -13.92 -1.80
C TRP A 193 -5.39 -13.31 -2.92
N TYR A 194 -5.00 -13.45 -4.20
CA TYR A 194 -5.76 -12.91 -5.33
C TYR A 194 -7.22 -13.39 -5.34
N ARG A 195 -7.46 -14.64 -4.95
CA ARG A 195 -8.81 -15.22 -4.86
C ARG A 195 -9.57 -14.80 -3.59
N SER A 196 -8.86 -14.34 -2.57
CA SER A 196 -9.42 -13.94 -1.29
C SER A 196 -9.82 -12.47 -1.23
N VAL A 197 -9.43 -11.64 -2.20
CA VAL A 197 -9.77 -10.20 -2.23
C VAL A 197 -10.66 -9.86 -3.43
N ALA A 198 -11.68 -9.03 -3.19
CA ALA A 198 -12.63 -8.63 -4.22
C ALA A 198 -11.98 -7.73 -5.29
N ALA A 199 -12.44 -7.84 -6.53
CA ALA A 199 -11.99 -7.01 -7.65
C ALA A 199 -12.63 -5.62 -7.62
N LEU A 200 -12.04 -4.64 -8.32
CA LEU A 200 -12.61 -3.28 -8.42
C LEU A 200 -13.29 -2.99 -9.74
N LYS A 201 -13.07 -3.83 -10.74
CA LYS A 201 -13.57 -3.66 -12.09
C LYS A 201 -13.99 -4.99 -12.68
N TYR A 202 -14.94 -4.95 -13.61
CA TYR A 202 -15.37 -6.12 -14.36
C TYR A 202 -14.20 -6.72 -15.16
N HIS A 203 -14.28 -8.03 -15.40
CA HIS A 203 -13.43 -8.69 -16.36
C HIS A 203 -13.80 -8.21 -17.77
N ASP A 204 -12.83 -7.74 -18.55
CA ASP A 204 -13.04 -7.15 -19.87
C ASP A 204 -12.88 -8.16 -21.03
N GLY A 205 -12.68 -9.44 -20.71
CA GLY A 205 -12.43 -10.53 -21.65
C GLY A 205 -11.00 -10.59 -22.19
N GLN A 206 -10.15 -9.62 -21.89
CA GLN A 206 -8.81 -9.47 -22.47
C GLN A 206 -7.71 -9.46 -21.41
N HIS A 207 -8.00 -8.95 -20.22
CA HIS A 207 -7.07 -8.75 -19.13
C HIS A 207 -7.62 -9.34 -17.82
N PRO A 208 -6.76 -9.90 -16.95
CA PRO A 208 -7.22 -10.37 -15.65
C PRO A 208 -7.65 -9.17 -14.80
N GLN A 209 -8.65 -9.36 -13.92
CA GLN A 209 -9.15 -8.30 -13.03
C GLN A 209 -8.12 -7.77 -12.02
N ASP A 210 -6.93 -8.38 -11.92
CA ASP A 210 -5.80 -8.03 -11.03
C ASP A 210 -6.26 -7.51 -9.63
N SER A 211 -7.16 -8.25 -8.99
CA SER A 211 -7.79 -7.85 -7.72
C SER A 211 -6.77 -7.52 -6.64
N ALA A 212 -5.69 -8.28 -6.54
CA ALA A 212 -4.62 -8.03 -5.59
C ALA A 212 -3.83 -6.76 -5.93
N GLY A 213 -3.51 -6.51 -7.21
CA GLY A 213 -2.88 -5.28 -7.65
C GLY A 213 -3.75 -4.06 -7.35
N ASP A 214 -5.02 -4.13 -7.74
CA ASP A 214 -6.01 -3.07 -7.52
C ASP A 214 -6.19 -2.75 -6.03
N THR A 215 -6.35 -3.76 -5.17
CA THR A 215 -6.44 -3.54 -3.72
C THR A 215 -5.19 -2.90 -3.14
N TYR A 216 -4.00 -3.32 -3.57
CA TYR A 216 -2.75 -2.67 -3.21
C TYR A 216 -2.71 -1.18 -3.63
N TYR A 217 -3.17 -0.84 -4.83
CA TYR A 217 -3.25 0.55 -5.28
C TYR A 217 -4.27 1.36 -4.46
N VAL A 218 -5.42 0.79 -4.09
CA VAL A 218 -6.38 1.46 -3.20
C VAL A 218 -5.72 1.89 -1.91
N TRP A 219 -5.04 0.98 -1.22
CA TRP A 219 -4.44 1.27 0.08
C TRP A 219 -3.23 2.21 -0.03
N THR A 220 -2.49 2.15 -1.13
CA THR A 220 -1.45 3.13 -1.49
C THR A 220 -2.03 4.54 -1.58
N HIS A 221 -3.10 4.71 -2.35
CA HIS A 221 -3.74 6.02 -2.53
C HIS A 221 -4.46 6.50 -1.25
N ALA A 222 -5.04 5.59 -0.47
CA ALA A 222 -5.66 5.93 0.82
C ALA A 222 -4.63 6.47 1.81
N MET A 223 -3.49 5.80 1.97
CA MET A 223 -2.40 6.26 2.85
C MET A 223 -1.81 7.59 2.36
N ALA A 224 -1.55 7.70 1.05
CA ALA A 224 -1.08 8.94 0.45
C ALA A 224 -2.01 10.12 0.73
N LYS A 225 -3.32 9.92 0.52
CA LYS A 225 -4.31 10.97 0.71
C LYS A 225 -4.49 11.33 2.17
N LEU A 226 -4.43 10.36 3.07
CA LEU A 226 -4.53 10.58 4.51
C LEU A 226 -3.43 11.52 5.01
N ILE A 227 -2.19 11.24 4.62
CA ILE A 227 -1.01 11.92 5.15
C ILE A 227 -0.71 13.23 4.41
N PHE A 228 -0.70 13.21 3.07
CA PHE A 228 -0.31 14.39 2.27
C PHE A 228 -1.51 15.28 1.90
N GLY A 229 -2.74 14.76 1.94
CA GLY A 229 -3.94 15.50 1.55
C GLY A 229 -4.22 16.75 2.41
N PRO A 230 -4.14 16.69 3.75
CA PRO A 230 -4.37 17.84 4.63
C PRO A 230 -3.28 18.91 4.60
N MET A 231 -2.13 18.66 3.95
CA MET A 231 -1.01 19.60 3.92
C MET A 231 -1.28 20.72 2.92
N SER A 232 -1.31 21.98 3.39
CA SER A 232 -1.56 23.14 2.53
C SER A 232 -0.34 23.44 1.64
N SER A 233 -0.60 23.82 0.38
CA SER A 233 0.45 24.21 -0.60
C SER A 233 1.25 25.45 -0.19
N ARG A 234 0.72 26.28 0.72
CA ARG A 234 1.40 27.49 1.23
C ARG A 234 2.38 27.21 2.38
N VAL A 235 2.31 26.05 3.03
CA VAL A 235 3.08 25.75 4.27
C VAL A 235 4.08 24.61 4.06
N ALA A 236 3.94 23.79 3.01
CA ALA A 236 4.81 22.63 2.76
C ALA A 236 5.02 22.41 1.25
N VAL A 237 5.97 23.13 0.67
CA VAL A 237 6.38 22.99 -0.75
C VAL A 237 6.78 21.55 -1.08
N ASP A 238 7.41 20.86 -0.11
CA ASP A 238 7.76 19.45 -0.19
C ASP A 238 6.51 18.54 -0.28
N ALA A 239 5.45 18.80 0.48
CA ALA A 239 4.21 18.04 0.40
C ALA A 239 3.46 18.24 -0.93
N TYR A 240 3.49 19.46 -1.48
CA TYR A 240 3.01 19.71 -2.83
C TYR A 240 3.85 18.94 -3.85
N ALA A 241 5.18 18.97 -3.72
CA ALA A 241 6.08 18.20 -4.56
C ALA A 241 5.85 16.69 -4.43
N TYR A 242 5.58 16.14 -3.24
CA TYR A 242 5.28 14.71 -3.05
C TYR A 242 3.91 14.32 -3.59
N ARG A 243 2.88 15.16 -3.40
CA ARG A 243 1.56 14.93 -4.00
C ARG A 243 1.62 14.99 -5.52
N ALA A 244 2.33 15.99 -6.04
CA ALA A 244 2.62 16.11 -7.46
C ALA A 244 3.44 14.91 -7.92
N ALA A 245 4.48 14.48 -7.20
CA ALA A 245 5.32 13.35 -7.59
C ALA A 245 4.67 11.98 -7.38
N LEU A 246 3.62 11.82 -6.56
CA LEU A 246 2.80 10.60 -6.54
C LEU A 246 1.90 10.58 -7.77
N HIS A 247 1.25 11.71 -8.09
CA HIS A 247 0.40 11.82 -9.28
C HIS A 247 1.20 11.72 -10.59
N VAL A 248 2.29 12.48 -10.68
CA VAL A 248 3.28 12.51 -11.76
C VAL A 248 4.14 11.26 -11.74
N GLY A 249 4.39 10.62 -10.59
CA GLY A 249 5.16 9.38 -10.50
C GLY A 249 4.38 8.17 -10.99
N THR A 250 3.09 8.08 -10.64
CA THR A 250 2.17 7.13 -11.29
C THR A 250 2.12 7.40 -12.80
N TRP A 251 2.09 8.66 -13.22
CA TRP A 251 2.15 9.05 -14.63
C TRP A 251 3.50 8.71 -15.30
N LEU A 252 4.64 8.96 -14.67
CA LEU A 252 5.99 8.68 -15.18
C LEU A 252 6.21 7.17 -15.30
N ASN A 253 5.76 6.39 -14.31
CA ASN A 253 5.76 4.94 -14.41
C ASN A 253 4.89 4.48 -15.58
N HIS A 254 3.68 5.01 -15.75
CA HIS A 254 2.78 4.64 -16.86
C HIS A 254 3.25 5.09 -18.24
N ASN A 255 3.85 6.29 -18.36
CA ASN A 255 4.13 6.90 -19.65
C ASN A 255 5.60 6.81 -20.08
N ILE A 256 6.52 6.51 -19.17
CA ILE A 256 7.95 6.39 -19.48
C ILE A 256 8.45 5.00 -19.11
N ALA A 257 8.37 4.60 -17.83
CA ALA A 257 8.93 3.32 -17.39
C ALA A 257 8.22 2.12 -18.05
N HIS A 258 6.89 2.15 -18.18
CA HIS A 258 6.13 1.08 -18.84
C HIS A 258 6.23 1.10 -20.37
N ARG A 259 6.75 2.18 -20.98
CA ARG A 259 7.13 2.17 -22.40
C ARG A 259 8.49 1.50 -22.62
N ILE A 260 9.39 1.59 -21.64
CA ILE A 260 10.74 0.99 -21.69
C ILE A 260 10.72 -0.47 -21.19
N SER A 261 9.92 -0.75 -20.16
CA SER A 261 9.68 -2.08 -19.59
C SER A 261 8.17 -2.24 -19.32
N PRO A 262 7.42 -2.87 -20.23
CA PRO A 262 5.97 -3.05 -20.11
C PRO A 262 5.54 -3.59 -18.74
N GLN A 263 4.37 -3.13 -18.28
CA GLN A 263 3.76 -3.71 -17.08
C GLN A 263 3.70 -5.22 -17.20
N SER A 264 4.05 -5.90 -16.11
CA SER A 264 3.94 -7.37 -16.07
C SER A 264 2.49 -7.85 -16.13
N VAL A 265 1.53 -7.00 -15.77
CA VAL A 265 0.08 -7.20 -15.93
C VAL A 265 -0.49 -5.86 -16.41
N ALA A 266 -1.06 -5.84 -17.63
CA ALA A 266 -1.73 -4.65 -18.14
C ALA A 266 -3.06 -4.48 -17.39
N SER A 267 -3.14 -3.49 -16.52
CA SER A 267 -4.33 -3.24 -15.70
C SER A 267 -4.50 -1.73 -15.47
N ASP A 268 -5.65 -1.19 -15.89
CA ASP A 268 -6.01 0.19 -15.51
C ASP A 268 -6.36 0.26 -14.02
N HIS A 269 -5.49 0.90 -13.23
CA HIS A 269 -5.65 1.10 -11.80
C HIS A 269 -6.36 2.42 -11.45
N SER A 270 -6.94 3.14 -12.43
CA SER A 270 -7.65 4.40 -12.22
C SER A 270 -8.80 4.28 -11.21
N ILE A 271 -9.59 3.20 -11.31
CA ILE A 271 -10.68 2.89 -10.37
C ILE A 271 -10.11 2.65 -8.96
N ALA A 272 -9.03 1.88 -8.83
CA ALA A 272 -8.34 1.67 -7.56
C ALA A 272 -7.87 2.99 -6.93
N ALA A 273 -7.26 3.86 -7.72
CA ALA A 273 -6.83 5.17 -7.27
C ALA A 273 -8.02 6.04 -6.81
N GLN A 274 -9.16 5.99 -7.50
CA GLN A 274 -10.37 6.72 -7.10
C GLN A 274 -10.87 6.25 -5.73
N TYR A 275 -11.01 4.92 -5.53
CA TYR A 275 -11.39 4.36 -4.23
C TYR A 275 -10.44 4.81 -3.14
N GLY A 276 -9.14 4.61 -3.33
CA GLY A 276 -8.12 4.98 -2.35
C GLY A 276 -8.15 6.48 -2.01
N ASN A 277 -8.22 7.35 -3.01
CA ASN A 277 -8.27 8.79 -2.79
C ASN A 277 -9.52 9.22 -2.00
N VAL A 278 -10.69 8.65 -2.27
CA VAL A 278 -11.92 9.02 -1.55
C VAL A 278 -11.88 8.46 -0.12
N ILE A 279 -11.49 7.20 0.07
CA ILE A 279 -11.35 6.58 1.40
C ILE A 279 -10.37 7.38 2.26
N GLY A 280 -9.16 7.65 1.76
CA GLY A 280 -8.14 8.38 2.51
C GLY A 280 -8.55 9.82 2.84
N ALA A 281 -9.24 10.50 1.91
CA ALA A 281 -9.79 11.82 2.18
C ALA A 281 -10.89 11.79 3.26
N HIS A 282 -11.71 10.73 3.27
CA HIS A 282 -12.77 10.57 4.25
C HIS A 282 -12.22 10.36 5.66
N ILE A 283 -11.25 9.45 5.81
CA ILE A 283 -10.55 9.20 7.07
C ILE A 283 -9.86 10.48 7.56
N ALA A 284 -9.18 11.21 6.66
CA ALA A 284 -8.51 12.47 7.00
C ALA A 284 -9.45 13.57 7.52
N ARG A 285 -10.71 13.61 7.05
CA ARG A 285 -11.71 14.59 7.50
C ARG A 285 -12.21 14.28 8.92
N ARG A 286 -12.30 13.01 9.29
CA ARG A 286 -12.75 12.56 10.61
C ARG A 286 -11.64 12.64 11.67
N ALA A 287 -10.39 12.52 11.25
CA ALA A 287 -9.24 12.62 12.13
C ALA A 287 -9.16 13.99 12.83
N ARG A 288 -8.90 13.99 14.15
CA ARG A 288 -8.54 15.22 14.86
C ARG A 288 -7.16 15.67 14.40
N ARG A 289 -7.02 16.94 14.03
CA ARG A 289 -5.73 17.55 13.72
C ARG A 289 -5.02 17.88 15.03
N ARG A 290 -3.91 17.21 15.33
CA ARG A 290 -2.97 17.65 16.37
C ARG A 290 -1.77 18.27 15.73
#